data_AF-A0A8H7AHQ4-F1
#
_entry.id   AF-A0A8H7AHQ4-F1
#
_cell.length_a   1.000
_cell.length_b   1.000
_cell.length_c   1.000
_cell.angle_alpha   90.00
_cell.angle_beta   90.00
_cell.angle_gamma   90.00
#
_symmetry.space_group_name_H-M   'P 1'
#
loop_
_entity.id
_entity.type
_entity.pdbx_description
1 polymer ?
#
loop_
_entity_poly.entity_id
_entity_poly.type
_entity_poly.pdbx_seq_one_letter_code
_entity_poly.pdbx_strand_id
1 'polypeptide(L)'
;MLKDNKFKIHSFYETKPMLGVYGLNDRVVPYDSAIVGHARQETVRGINGNHSEICRFSGATDPGHRAVVGALEDYIIAATQDGT
;
A
#
# COMPACT_ATOMS: atom_id res chain seq x y z
N MET A 1 6.31 -1.20 -19.39
CA MET A 1 7.00 -1.46 -18.11
C MET A 1 7.74 -0.20 -17.70
N LEU A 2 7.65 0.15 -16.42
CA LEU A 2 8.42 1.25 -15.83
C LEU A 2 9.91 0.87 -15.92
N LYS A 3 10.78 1.84 -16.19
CA LYS A 3 12.22 1.55 -16.29
C LYS A 3 12.75 1.14 -14.93
N ASP A 4 13.31 -0.07 -14.85
CA ASP A 4 13.96 -0.59 -13.65
C ASP A 4 15.00 0.41 -13.11
N ASN A 5 15.01 0.57 -11.78
CA ASN A 5 15.96 1.33 -10.95
C ASN A 5 15.73 2.84 -10.86
N LYS A 6 14.61 3.39 -11.35
CA LYS A 6 14.35 4.83 -11.24
C LYS A 6 13.51 5.25 -10.03
N PHE A 7 12.71 4.34 -9.48
CA PHE A 7 11.91 4.62 -8.29
C PHE A 7 11.44 3.31 -7.65
N LYS A 8 11.32 3.33 -6.31
CA LYS A 8 10.75 2.23 -5.53
C LYS A 8 9.25 2.44 -5.41
N ILE A 9 8.47 1.36 -5.32
CA ILE A 9 7.01 1.41 -5.14
C ILE A 9 6.64 0.68 -3.85
N HIS A 10 5.75 1.27 -3.07
CA HIS A 10 5.04 0.59 -2.00
C HIS A 10 3.56 0.50 -2.38
N SER A 11 3.06 -0.72 -2.50
CA SER A 11 1.66 -0.98 -2.84
C SER A 11 0.94 -1.55 -1.64
N PHE A 12 -0.15 -0.89 -1.24
CA PHE A 12 -1.00 -1.31 -0.13
C PHE A 12 -2.35 -1.76 -0.66
N TYR A 13 -2.87 -2.88 -0.15
CA TYR A 13 -4.15 -3.42 -0.58
C TYR A 13 -5.03 -3.82 0.60
N GLU A 14 -6.35 -3.76 0.40
CA GLU A 14 -7.35 -4.16 1.39
C GLU A 14 -7.40 -5.70 1.52
N THR A 15 -7.51 -6.19 2.75
CA THR A 15 -7.56 -7.64 3.01
C THR A 15 -8.95 -8.13 3.40
N LYS A 16 -9.92 -7.23 3.61
CA LYS A 16 -11.31 -7.59 3.93
C LYS A 16 -12.25 -7.18 2.79
N PRO A 17 -13.29 -7.97 2.51
CA PRO A 17 -14.32 -7.59 1.55
C PRO A 17 -15.13 -6.39 2.06
N MET A 18 -15.71 -5.63 1.14
CA MET A 18 -16.67 -4.58 1.47
C MET A 18 -18.08 -5.16 1.43
N LEU A 19 -18.72 -5.23 2.59
CA LEU A 19 -20.08 -5.81 2.75
C LEU A 19 -21.15 -4.71 2.70
N GLY A 20 -22.37 -5.09 2.31
CA GLY A 20 -23.53 -4.19 2.32
C GLY A 20 -23.66 -3.31 1.06
N VAL A 21 -22.83 -3.53 0.04
CA VAL A 21 -22.96 -2.87 -1.27
C VAL A 21 -23.60 -3.84 -2.24
N TYR A 22 -24.77 -3.48 -2.79
CA TYR A 22 -25.49 -4.35 -3.72
C TYR A 22 -24.64 -4.67 -4.95
N GLY A 23 -24.46 -5.96 -5.23
CA GLY A 23 -23.67 -6.44 -6.35
C GLY A 23 -22.17 -6.56 -6.08
N LEU A 24 -21.69 -6.23 -4.88
CA LEU A 24 -20.29 -6.41 -4.46
C LEU A 24 -20.21 -7.35 -3.26
N ASN A 25 -19.53 -8.48 -3.44
CA ASN A 25 -19.33 -9.50 -2.40
C ASN A 25 -17.84 -9.75 -2.08
N ASP A 26 -16.96 -8.87 -2.55
CA ASP A 26 -15.51 -8.97 -2.39
C ASP A 26 -14.95 -7.57 -2.06
N ARG A 27 -13.63 -7.44 -2.10
CA ARG A 27 -12.89 -6.19 -2.09
C ARG A 27 -13.34 -5.30 -3.25
N VAL A 28 -13.33 -3.99 -3.01
CA VAL A 28 -13.60 -2.99 -4.06
C VAL A 28 -12.50 -3.03 -5.12
N VAL A 29 -11.25 -3.15 -4.67
CA VAL A 29 -10.07 -3.28 -5.52
C VAL A 29 -9.50 -4.69 -5.37
N PRO A 30 -9.61 -5.54 -6.40
CA PRO A 30 -8.97 -6.85 -6.41
C PRO A 30 -7.45 -6.75 -6.21
N TYR A 31 -6.85 -7.79 -5.62
CA TYR A 31 -5.42 -7.85 -5.33
C TYR A 31 -4.55 -7.53 -6.54
N ASP A 32 -4.80 -8.18 -7.68
CA ASP A 32 -4.00 -7.99 -8.90
C ASP A 32 -4.10 -6.56 -9.45
N SER A 33 -5.25 -5.90 -9.23
CA SER A 33 -5.46 -4.50 -9.63
C SER A 33 -4.80 -3.50 -8.68
N ALA A 34 -4.45 -3.91 -7.46
CA ALA A 34 -3.78 -3.07 -6.47
C ALA A 34 -2.25 -3.08 -6.62
N ILE A 35 -1.72 -3.84 -7.57
CA ILE A 35 -0.28 -4.08 -7.75
C ILE A 35 0.15 -3.52 -9.11
N VAL A 36 1.27 -2.81 -9.13
CA VAL A 36 1.81 -2.19 -10.34
C VAL A 36 2.59 -3.21 -11.18
N GLY A 37 3.09 -4.27 -10.56
CA GLY A 37 3.85 -5.34 -11.20
C GLY A 37 5.29 -4.94 -11.46
N HIS A 38 5.86 -4.04 -10.64
CA HIS A 38 7.23 -3.56 -10.81
C HIS A 38 8.22 -4.55 -10.17
N ALA A 39 8.62 -5.54 -10.96
CA ALA A 39 9.44 -6.66 -10.50
C ALA A 39 10.73 -6.19 -9.80
N ARG A 40 10.94 -6.68 -8.56
CA ARG A 40 12.11 -6.40 -7.68
C ARG A 40 12.16 -5.00 -7.04
N GLN A 41 11.23 -4.10 -7.32
CA GLN A 41 11.22 -2.73 -6.78
C GLN A 41 9.87 -2.32 -6.18
N GLU A 42 8.90 -3.21 -6.18
CA GLU A 42 7.62 -3.05 -5.51
C GLU A 42 7.57 -3.87 -4.23
N THR A 43 7.38 -3.20 -3.10
CA THR A 43 7.03 -3.81 -1.82
C THR A 43 5.51 -3.83 -1.70
N VAL A 44 4.92 -5.02 -1.67
CA VAL A 44 3.46 -5.20 -1.57
C VAL A 44 3.08 -5.57 -0.14
N ARG A 45 2.09 -4.88 0.44
CA ARG A 45 1.63 -5.14 1.82
C ARG A 45 0.11 -5.05 1.96
N GLY A 46 -0.48 -6.03 2.62
CA GLY A 46 -1.90 -6.01 2.98
C GLY A 46 -2.15 -5.15 4.23
N ILE A 47 -3.21 -4.35 4.21
CA ILE A 47 -3.71 -3.61 5.36
C ILE A 47 -5.03 -4.25 5.81
N ASN A 48 -5.15 -4.52 7.11
CA ASN A 48 -6.29 -5.21 7.70
C ASN A 48 -7.55 -4.34 7.77
N GLY A 49 -8.20 -4.15 6.64
CA GLY A 49 -9.43 -3.37 6.50
C GLY A 49 -10.07 -3.63 5.14
N ASN A 50 -11.33 -3.20 5.00
CA ASN A 50 -11.96 -3.02 3.69
C ASN A 50 -11.59 -1.65 3.11
N HIS A 51 -12.10 -1.35 1.91
CA HIS A 51 -11.76 -0.15 1.15
C HIS A 51 -12.03 1.16 1.89
N SER A 52 -13.06 1.20 2.73
CA SER A 52 -13.40 2.39 3.53
C SER A 52 -12.55 2.52 4.81
N GLU A 53 -11.90 1.44 5.23
CA GLU A 53 -11.10 1.34 6.45
C GLU A 53 -9.59 1.40 6.18
N ILE A 54 -9.14 1.07 4.97
CA ILE A 54 -7.73 0.85 4.62
C ILE A 54 -6.83 2.08 4.88
N CYS A 55 -7.40 3.28 4.85
CA CYS A 55 -6.72 4.55 5.17
C CYS A 55 -7.23 5.20 6.47
N ARG A 56 -8.06 4.51 7.25
CA ARG A 56 -8.71 5.03 8.45
C ARG A 56 -8.05 4.46 9.71
N PHE A 57 -6.83 4.92 9.97
CA PHE A 57 -6.06 4.45 11.12
C PHE A 57 -6.57 5.03 12.43
N SER A 58 -6.55 4.20 13.48
CA SER A 58 -6.98 4.59 14.82
C SER A 58 -5.96 5.47 15.58
N GLY A 59 -4.69 5.48 15.13
CA GLY A 59 -3.62 6.29 15.71
C GLY A 59 -2.23 5.77 15.35
N ALA A 60 -1.18 6.30 16.00
CA ALA A 60 0.21 5.97 15.68
C ALA A 60 0.63 4.52 16.03
N THR A 61 -0.12 3.85 16.90
CA THR A 61 0.08 2.45 17.26
C THR A 61 -0.63 1.48 16.31
N ASP A 62 -1.49 1.99 15.44
CA ASP A 62 -2.22 1.20 14.46
C ASP A 62 -1.24 0.50 13.49
N PRO A 63 -1.35 -0.82 13.28
CA PRO A 63 -0.45 -1.53 12.38
C PRO A 63 -0.46 -0.98 10.94
N GLY A 64 -1.61 -0.51 10.46
CA GLY A 64 -1.72 0.08 9.13
C GLY A 64 -1.02 1.44 9.05
N HIS A 65 -1.19 2.27 10.08
CA HIS A 65 -0.46 3.53 10.20
C HIS A 65 1.05 3.32 10.17
N ARG A 66 1.56 2.41 11.01
CA ARG A 66 3.00 2.09 11.06
C ARG A 66 3.53 1.57 9.74
N ALA A 67 2.73 0.78 9.02
CA ALA A 67 3.11 0.28 7.69
C ALA A 67 3.28 1.41 6.67
N VAL A 68 2.34 2.36 6.63
CA VAL A 68 2.40 3.51 5.72
C VAL A 68 3.50 4.49 6.12
N VAL A 69 3.65 4.79 7.40
CA VAL A 69 4.73 5.66 7.90
C VAL A 69 6.10 5.06 7.62
N GLY A 70 6.30 3.77 7.87
CA GLY A 70 7.57 3.11 7.55
C GLY A 70 7.92 3.20 6.05
N ALA A 71 6.94 3.03 5.17
CA ALA A 71 7.16 3.24 3.74
C ALA A 71 7.55 4.70 3.41
N LEU A 72 6.92 5.70 4.04
CA LEU A 72 7.29 7.10 3.87
C LEU A 72 8.70 7.39 4.37
N GLU A 73 9.09 6.85 5.52
CA GLU A 73 10.44 6.95 6.07
C GLU A 73 11.48 6.37 5.12
N ASP A 74 11.22 5.20 4.52
CA ASP A 74 12.11 4.60 3.51
C ASP A 74 12.37 5.54 2.33
N TYR A 75 11.35 6.28 1.88
CA TYR A 75 11.49 7.26 0.79
C TYR A 75 12.25 8.51 1.21
N ILE A 76 12.01 9.01 2.42
CA ILE A 76 12.74 10.17 2.95
C ILE A 76 14.23 9.83 3.11
N ILE A 77 14.55 8.65 3.63
CA ILE A 77 15.93 8.17 3.77
C ILE A 77 16.59 8.05 2.40
N ALA A 78 15.92 7.43 1.42
CA ALA A 78 16.46 7.33 0.06
C ALA A 78 16.71 8.71 -0.56
N ALA A 79 15.75 9.62 -0.46
CA ALA A 79 15.87 10.97 -1.04
C ALA A 79 16.97 11.82 -0.40
N THR A 80 17.27 11.61 0.89
CA THR A 80 18.34 12.33 1.60
C THR A 80 19.73 11.74 1.33
N GLN A 81 19.83 10.47 0.97
CA GLN A 81 21.09 9.81 0.60
C GLN A 81 21.51 10.10 -0.85
N ASP A 82 20.55 10.31 -1.76
CA ASP A 82 20.84 10.64 -3.17
C ASP A 82 21.34 12.09 -3.39
N GLY A 83 21.39 12.90 -2.31
CA GLY A 83 21.83 14.31 -2.33
C GLY A 83 23.28 14.57 -1.92
N THR A 84 24.08 13.52 -1.65
CA THR A 84 25.53 13.56 -1.36
C THR A 84 26.33 12.86 -2.44
#